data_AF-A0A7Z7QQE2-F1
#
_entry.id   AF-A0A7Z7QQE2-F1
#
_cell.length_a   1.000
_cell.length_b   1.000
_cell.length_c   1.000
_cell.angle_alpha   90.00
_cell.angle_beta   90.00
_cell.angle_gamma   90.00
#
_symmetry.space_group_name_H-M   'P 1'
#
loop_
_entity.id
_entity.type
_entity.pdbx_description
1 polymer ?
#
loop_
_entity_poly.entity_id
_entity_poly.type
_entity_poly.pdbx_seq_one_letter_code
_entity_poly.pdbx_strand_id
1 'polypeptide(L)'
;MKNSYILGLDVGIASVGYGLIHSDSKSVIDAGVRLFPEANVENNEGRRAKRGSRRLKRRRIHRLDRVKNLLAQYHLIIDDKIPKSTNPYLIRVKGLSSPLSKSELVIALLHLAKRRGIHNVHVVMDENESTNELSTKEQLKENAKQLENRYVCELQLDRLNEHYKVRGESNRFKTEDFVKEARQILTTQQNYHDIDDHFIEQYIHLLETRREYYEGPGKGSQYGWDGDLKQWYEKLIGRCTYFPEELRSVKYAYSADLFNALNDLNNLVIARDENEKLEYYEKYHIIENVFKQKKSPTLKQIAKEINVEESDIKGYRITKNGKPQFTSFKLYHDLNKIFLDKKKLRKY
;
A
#
# COMPACT_ATOMS: atom_id res chain seq x y z
N MET A 1 54.39 18.89 26.39
CA MET A 1 53.03 19.19 26.90
C MET A 1 52.04 18.71 25.84
N LYS A 2 50.98 17.98 26.22
CA LYS A 2 49.91 17.67 25.26
C LYS A 2 49.20 18.98 24.97
N ASN A 3 49.34 19.51 23.76
CA ASN A 3 48.61 20.70 23.33
C ASN A 3 47.13 20.32 23.20
N SER A 4 46.37 20.60 24.26
CA SER A 4 44.94 20.41 24.30
C SER A 4 44.25 21.45 23.41
N TYR A 5 43.30 21.00 22.60
CA TYR A 5 42.53 21.86 21.69
C TYR A 5 41.04 21.53 21.77
N ILE A 6 40.22 22.49 21.37
CA ILE A 6 38.77 22.35 21.22
C ILE A 6 38.47 22.43 19.73
N LEU A 7 37.76 21.41 19.20
CA LEU A 7 37.27 21.37 17.83
C LEU A 7 35.80 21.77 17.82
N GLY A 8 35.49 22.90 17.20
CA GLY A 8 34.12 23.27 16.80
C GLY A 8 33.84 22.74 15.40
N LEU A 9 32.67 22.12 15.21
CA LEU A 9 32.17 21.71 13.90
C LEU A 9 30.84 22.40 13.62
N ASP A 10 30.79 23.11 12.49
CA ASP A 10 29.56 23.67 11.93
C ASP A 10 29.11 22.78 10.75
N VAL A 11 28.20 21.84 11.03
CA VAL A 11 27.77 20.83 10.06
C VAL A 11 26.52 21.31 9.33
N GLY A 12 26.73 21.85 8.14
CA GLY A 12 25.68 22.29 7.21
C GLY A 12 25.35 21.24 6.14
N ILE A 13 24.35 21.55 5.32
CA ILE A 13 23.83 20.67 4.27
C ILE A 13 24.80 20.54 3.08
N ALA A 14 25.61 21.56 2.83
CA ALA A 14 26.56 21.64 1.72
C ALA A 14 27.99 22.06 2.17
N SER A 15 28.20 22.17 3.47
CA SER A 15 29.47 22.59 4.03
C SER A 15 29.66 22.03 5.44
N VAL A 16 30.89 21.73 5.80
CA VAL A 16 31.29 21.49 7.19
C VAL A 16 32.43 22.45 7.52
N GLY A 17 32.13 23.44 8.36
CA GLY A 17 33.14 24.31 8.96
C GLY A 17 33.84 23.59 10.11
N TYR A 18 35.15 23.76 10.21
CA TYR A 18 35.91 23.33 11.38
C TYR A 18 36.70 24.50 11.95
N GLY A 19 36.76 24.58 13.27
CA GLY A 19 37.59 25.55 13.99
C GLY A 19 38.32 24.85 15.12
N LEU A 20 39.64 25.02 15.16
CA LEU A 20 40.53 24.52 16.20
C LEU A 20 41.02 25.68 17.04
N ILE A 21 40.81 25.63 18.35
CA ILE A 21 41.35 26.61 19.29
C ILE A 21 42.14 25.90 20.39
N HIS A 22 43.18 26.54 20.91
CA HIS A 22 43.86 26.06 22.11
C HIS A 22 42.90 26.07 23.30
N SER A 23 42.92 25.02 24.13
CA SER A 23 42.00 24.91 25.28
C SER A 23 42.23 26.02 26.32
N ASP A 24 43.48 26.42 26.50
CA ASP A 24 43.92 27.26 27.62
C ASP A 24 43.95 28.74 27.22
N SER A 25 44.70 29.09 26.17
CA SER A 25 44.83 30.47 25.68
C SER A 25 43.61 30.96 24.89
N LYS A 26 42.72 30.05 24.48
CA LYS A 26 41.61 30.32 23.55
C LYS A 26 42.03 30.92 22.20
N SER A 27 43.32 30.87 21.87
CA SER A 27 43.82 31.34 20.58
C SER A 27 43.46 30.35 19.48
N VAL A 28 43.13 30.88 18.30
CA VAL A 28 42.84 30.09 17.10
C VAL A 28 44.11 29.40 16.63
N ILE A 29 44.02 28.09 16.45
CA ILE A 29 45.06 27.25 15.86
C ILE A 29 44.87 27.21 14.34
N ASP A 30 43.66 26.82 13.92
CA ASP A 30 43.30 26.66 12.52
C ASP A 30 41.79 26.77 12.34
N ALA A 31 41.36 27.16 11.15
CA ALA A 31 39.96 27.18 10.76
C ALA A 31 39.84 26.98 9.25
N GLY A 32 38.83 26.20 8.85
CA GLY A 32 38.58 25.93 7.44
C GLY A 32 37.16 25.46 7.20
N VAL A 33 36.81 25.33 5.92
CA VAL A 33 35.48 24.88 5.49
C VAL A 33 35.63 23.85 4.40
N ARG A 34 35.00 22.68 4.60
CA ARG A 34 34.84 21.67 3.57
C ARG A 34 33.52 21.89 2.85
N LEU A 35 33.55 22.18 1.55
CA LEU A 35 32.35 22.30 0.71
C LEU A 35 32.04 20.98 -0.01
N PHE A 36 30.76 20.67 -0.19
CA PHE A 36 30.26 19.56 -1.01
C PHE A 36 28.85 19.85 -1.52
N PRO A 37 28.44 19.30 -2.68
CA PRO A 37 27.06 19.44 -3.13
C PRO A 37 26.09 18.81 -2.14
N GLU A 38 24.93 19.45 -1.96
CA GLU A 38 23.84 18.87 -1.19
C GLU A 38 23.43 17.51 -1.79
N ALA A 39 23.34 16.50 -0.93
CA ALA A 39 22.88 15.16 -1.29
C ALA A 39 21.35 15.14 -1.37
N ASN A 40 20.79 15.83 -2.37
CA ASN A 40 19.36 16.01 -2.54
C ASN A 40 18.63 14.67 -2.88
N VAL A 41 17.36 14.59 -2.52
CA VAL A 41 16.57 13.35 -2.60
C VAL A 41 16.22 13.01 -4.06
N GLU A 42 16.13 14.03 -4.92
CA GLU A 42 15.70 13.96 -6.32
C GLU A 42 16.59 13.05 -7.16
N ASN A 43 17.90 13.02 -6.87
CA ASN A 43 18.85 12.17 -7.58
C ASN A 43 18.52 10.67 -7.42
N ASN A 44 18.20 10.24 -6.20
CA ASN A 44 17.83 8.85 -5.95
C ASN A 44 16.39 8.55 -6.39
N GLU A 45 15.48 9.52 -6.29
CA GLU A 45 14.13 9.40 -6.79
C GLU A 45 14.09 9.20 -8.31
N GLY A 46 14.86 9.99 -9.07
CA GLY A 46 15.01 9.82 -10.52
C GLY A 46 15.52 8.42 -10.87
N ARG A 47 16.54 7.93 -10.16
CA ARG A 47 17.06 6.56 -10.32
C ARG A 47 15.99 5.50 -10.04
N ARG A 48 15.21 5.66 -8.96
CA ARG A 48 14.10 4.76 -8.58
C ARG A 48 12.97 4.80 -9.62
N ALA A 49 12.56 5.98 -10.06
CA ALA A 49 11.51 6.21 -11.04
C ALA A 49 11.86 5.52 -12.37
N LYS A 50 13.05 5.79 -12.93
CA LYS A 50 13.49 5.15 -14.19
C LYS A 50 13.57 3.62 -14.07
N ARG A 51 14.01 3.09 -12.92
CA ARG A 51 13.99 1.64 -12.65
C ARG A 51 12.57 1.08 -12.66
N GLY A 52 11.63 1.78 -12.03
CA GLY A 52 10.19 1.47 -12.08
C GLY A 52 9.65 1.45 -13.51
N SER A 53 9.91 2.50 -14.29
CA SER A 53 9.46 2.60 -15.69
C SER A 53 9.99 1.47 -16.56
N ARG A 54 11.28 1.09 -16.40
CA ARG A 54 11.87 -0.07 -17.12
C ARG A 54 11.12 -1.37 -16.79
N ARG A 55 10.79 -1.61 -15.51
CA ARG A 55 10.01 -2.78 -15.07
C ARG A 55 8.60 -2.77 -15.65
N LEU A 56 7.92 -1.62 -15.67
CA LEU A 56 6.59 -1.48 -16.27
C LEU A 56 6.60 -1.80 -17.76
N LYS A 57 7.56 -1.24 -18.52
CA LYS A 57 7.74 -1.52 -19.95
C LYS A 57 7.99 -3.01 -20.19
N ARG A 58 8.94 -3.61 -19.47
CA ARG A 58 9.28 -5.04 -19.59
C ARG A 58 8.10 -5.95 -19.30
N ARG A 59 7.38 -5.72 -18.19
CA ARG A 59 6.22 -6.54 -17.80
C ARG A 59 5.05 -6.38 -18.77
N ARG A 60 4.85 -5.20 -19.36
CA ARG A 60 3.86 -4.99 -20.43
C ARG A 60 4.20 -5.81 -21.66
N ILE A 61 5.46 -5.77 -22.12
CA ILE A 61 5.91 -6.56 -23.28
C ILE A 61 5.71 -8.05 -22.99
N HIS A 62 6.22 -8.52 -21.85
CA HIS A 62 6.10 -9.93 -21.47
C HIS A 62 4.64 -10.41 -21.36
N ARG A 63 3.71 -9.58 -20.85
CA ARG A 63 2.28 -9.90 -20.86
C ARG A 63 1.74 -10.06 -22.28
N LEU A 64 2.10 -9.14 -23.19
CA LEU A 64 1.67 -9.23 -24.59
C LEU A 64 2.23 -10.51 -25.24
N ASP A 65 3.47 -10.88 -24.95
CA ASP A 65 4.05 -12.12 -25.49
C ASP A 65 3.35 -13.37 -24.94
N ARG A 66 3.00 -13.40 -23.64
CA ARG A 66 2.18 -14.49 -23.09
C ARG A 66 0.80 -14.58 -23.73
N VAL A 67 0.15 -13.44 -24.02
CA VAL A 67 -1.13 -13.42 -24.74
C VAL A 67 -0.95 -13.94 -26.16
N LYS A 68 0.11 -13.55 -26.89
CA LYS A 68 0.37 -14.10 -28.23
C LYS A 68 0.58 -15.61 -28.20
N ASN A 69 1.35 -16.11 -27.24
CA ASN A 69 1.57 -17.55 -27.09
C ASN A 69 0.27 -18.29 -26.82
N LEU A 70 -0.61 -17.74 -25.98
CA LEU A 70 -1.94 -18.29 -25.74
C LEU A 70 -2.79 -18.32 -27.02
N LEU A 71 -2.78 -17.24 -27.80
CA LEU A 71 -3.50 -17.17 -29.08
C LEU A 71 -2.95 -18.18 -30.11
N ALA A 72 -1.64 -18.43 -30.12
CA ALA A 72 -1.01 -19.41 -31.00
C ALA A 72 -1.35 -20.85 -30.60
N GLN A 73 -1.39 -21.16 -29.30
CA GLN A 73 -1.79 -22.48 -28.77
C GLN A 73 -3.22 -22.87 -29.20
N TYR A 74 -4.10 -21.89 -29.33
CA TYR A 74 -5.48 -22.06 -29.80
C TYR A 74 -5.65 -21.83 -31.31
N HIS A 75 -4.57 -21.80 -32.09
CA HIS A 75 -4.60 -21.65 -33.56
C HIS A 75 -5.39 -20.42 -34.05
N LEU A 76 -5.42 -19.36 -33.24
CA LEU A 76 -5.99 -18.05 -33.60
C LEU A 76 -4.96 -17.19 -34.35
N ILE A 77 -3.67 -17.48 -34.16
CA ILE A 77 -2.54 -16.92 -34.89
C ILE A 77 -1.75 -18.07 -35.50
N ILE A 78 -1.49 -18.02 -36.83
CA ILE A 78 -0.82 -19.11 -37.57
C ILE A 78 0.63 -18.74 -37.93
N ASP A 79 0.94 -17.44 -38.03
CA ASP A 79 2.29 -16.93 -38.28
C ASP A 79 2.64 -15.87 -37.24
N ASP A 80 3.92 -15.65 -36.93
CA ASP A 80 4.42 -14.53 -36.11
C ASP A 80 3.97 -13.12 -36.61
N LYS A 81 3.27 -13.07 -37.75
CA LYS A 81 2.62 -11.89 -38.30
C LYS A 81 1.36 -11.52 -37.51
N ILE A 82 1.53 -10.63 -36.54
CA ILE A 82 0.43 -10.00 -35.81
C ILE A 82 -0.39 -9.11 -36.77
N PRO A 83 -1.71 -9.33 -36.90
CA PRO A 83 -2.58 -8.47 -37.70
C PRO A 83 -2.56 -7.02 -37.20
N LYS A 84 -2.55 -6.07 -38.13
CA LYS A 84 -2.60 -4.64 -37.83
C LYS A 84 -3.97 -4.09 -38.19
N SER A 85 -4.52 -3.26 -37.32
CA SER A 85 -5.71 -2.45 -37.62
C SER A 85 -5.50 -1.04 -37.12
N THR A 86 -6.08 -0.09 -37.85
CA THR A 86 -6.14 1.32 -37.49
C THR A 86 -7.25 1.61 -36.47
N ASN A 87 -8.24 0.72 -36.31
CA ASN A 87 -9.39 0.95 -35.42
C ASN A 87 -9.74 -0.26 -34.52
N PRO A 88 -8.94 -0.53 -33.46
CA PRO A 88 -9.25 -1.57 -32.48
C PRO A 88 -10.46 -1.22 -31.57
N TYR A 89 -10.98 0.00 -31.61
CA TYR A 89 -12.16 0.39 -30.83
C TYR A 89 -13.43 -0.15 -31.50
N LEU A 90 -13.58 0.10 -32.80
CA LEU A 90 -14.69 -0.42 -33.60
C LEU A 90 -14.74 -1.96 -33.57
N ILE A 91 -13.59 -2.62 -33.71
CA ILE A 91 -13.52 -4.09 -33.65
C ILE A 91 -14.00 -4.63 -32.30
N ARG A 92 -13.61 -3.97 -31.18
CA ARG A 92 -14.05 -4.40 -29.85
C ARG A 92 -15.54 -4.19 -29.63
N VAL A 93 -16.12 -3.10 -30.14
CA VAL A 93 -17.57 -2.86 -30.09
C VAL A 93 -18.31 -3.93 -30.90
N LYS A 94 -17.87 -4.21 -32.14
CA LYS A 94 -18.42 -5.30 -32.97
C LYS A 94 -18.37 -6.65 -32.23
N GLY A 95 -17.26 -6.94 -31.56
CA GLY A 95 -17.05 -8.19 -30.84
C GLY A 95 -17.96 -8.43 -29.64
N LEU A 96 -18.69 -7.42 -29.15
CA LEU A 96 -19.65 -7.56 -28.05
C LEU A 96 -20.92 -8.32 -28.44
N SER A 97 -21.28 -8.30 -29.73
CA SER A 97 -22.57 -8.80 -30.22
C SER A 97 -22.52 -9.51 -31.58
N SER A 98 -21.43 -9.34 -32.34
CA SER A 98 -21.28 -9.87 -33.70
C SER A 98 -20.00 -10.70 -33.86
N PRO A 99 -19.96 -11.63 -34.84
CA PRO A 99 -18.78 -12.43 -35.10
C PRO A 99 -17.60 -11.56 -35.57
N LEU A 100 -16.42 -11.84 -35.03
CA LEU A 100 -15.15 -11.32 -35.49
C LEU A 100 -14.44 -12.34 -36.39
N SER A 101 -13.66 -11.86 -37.36
CA SER A 101 -12.63 -12.71 -37.96
C SER A 101 -11.55 -13.05 -36.93
N LYS A 102 -10.79 -14.14 -37.14
CA LYS A 102 -9.64 -14.49 -36.28
C LYS A 102 -8.68 -13.31 -36.10
N SER A 103 -8.39 -12.59 -37.18
CA SER A 103 -7.53 -11.40 -37.16
C SER A 103 -8.10 -10.27 -36.30
N GLU A 104 -9.40 -9.99 -36.41
CA GLU A 104 -10.10 -9.00 -35.60
C GLU A 104 -10.08 -9.36 -34.11
N LEU A 105 -10.35 -10.63 -33.76
CA LEU A 105 -10.30 -11.10 -32.38
C LEU A 105 -8.90 -10.95 -31.78
N VAL A 106 -7.85 -11.32 -32.53
CA VAL A 106 -6.45 -11.13 -32.11
C VAL A 106 -6.13 -9.66 -31.84
N ILE A 107 -6.59 -8.75 -32.72
CA ILE A 107 -6.40 -7.31 -32.55
C ILE A 107 -7.10 -6.81 -31.28
N ALA A 108 -8.34 -7.22 -31.03
CA ALA A 108 -9.14 -6.83 -29.87
C ALA A 108 -8.44 -7.23 -28.56
N LEU A 109 -8.03 -8.49 -28.44
CA LEU A 109 -7.40 -9.04 -27.25
C LEU A 109 -6.01 -8.44 -26.97
N LEU A 110 -5.19 -8.25 -28.01
CA LEU A 110 -3.89 -7.59 -27.84
C LEU A 110 -4.04 -6.11 -27.45
N HIS A 111 -5.06 -5.43 -27.95
CA HIS A 111 -5.34 -4.03 -27.58
C HIS A 111 -5.72 -3.91 -26.09
N LEU A 112 -6.64 -4.75 -25.61
CA LEU A 112 -7.04 -4.85 -24.21
C LEU A 112 -5.84 -5.17 -23.30
N ALA A 113 -5.08 -6.22 -23.64
CA ALA A 113 -3.90 -6.62 -22.87
C ALA A 113 -2.83 -5.51 -22.78
N LYS A 114 -2.71 -4.64 -23.80
CA LYS A 114 -1.73 -3.54 -23.81
C LYS A 114 -2.05 -2.47 -22.76
N ARG A 115 -3.33 -2.16 -22.53
CA ARG A 115 -3.79 -1.11 -21.59
C ARG A 115 -4.97 -1.58 -20.73
N ARG A 116 -4.62 -2.28 -19.67
CA ARG A 116 -5.52 -2.97 -18.74
C ARG A 116 -6.02 -2.17 -17.52
N GLY A 117 -6.05 -0.84 -17.61
CA GLY A 117 -6.55 0.01 -16.52
C GLY A 117 -5.79 -0.03 -15.18
N ILE A 118 -6.45 0.49 -14.15
CA ILE A 118 -5.95 0.69 -12.76
C ILE A 118 -6.72 -0.22 -11.80
N HIS A 119 -6.13 -0.61 -10.67
CA HIS A 119 -6.73 -1.54 -9.70
C HIS A 119 -6.87 -0.93 -8.30
N ASN A 120 -5.78 -0.38 -7.75
CA ASN A 120 -5.71 0.09 -6.37
C ASN A 120 -6.15 1.55 -6.19
N VAL A 121 -7.19 1.97 -6.90
CA VAL A 121 -7.82 3.26 -6.61
C VAL A 121 -9.22 2.98 -6.13
N HIS A 122 -9.37 2.95 -4.80
CA HIS A 122 -10.68 2.99 -4.16
C HIS A 122 -11.28 4.36 -4.45
N VAL A 123 -12.22 4.39 -5.38
CA VAL A 123 -13.06 5.55 -5.63
C VAL A 123 -14.15 5.48 -4.56
N VAL A 124 -14.02 6.31 -3.52
CA VAL A 124 -15.15 6.58 -2.62
C VAL A 124 -16.04 7.56 -3.36
N MET A 125 -17.33 7.24 -3.51
CA MET A 125 -18.31 8.13 -4.12
C MET A 125 -18.74 9.19 -3.10
N ASP A 126 -17.80 9.97 -2.57
CA ASP A 126 -18.14 11.13 -1.75
C ASP A 126 -18.36 12.33 -2.66
N GLU A 127 -19.43 13.08 -2.43
CA GLU A 127 -19.84 14.25 -3.22
C GLU A 127 -19.13 15.55 -2.79
N ASN A 128 -18.32 15.50 -1.72
CA ASN A 128 -17.77 16.69 -1.05
C ASN A 128 -16.24 16.87 -1.18
N GLU A 129 -15.54 16.15 -2.06
CA GLU A 129 -14.08 16.39 -2.28
C GLU A 129 -13.82 17.43 -3.38
N SER A 130 -12.90 18.36 -3.08
CA SER A 130 -12.41 19.42 -3.96
C SER A 130 -11.95 18.91 -5.33
N THR A 131 -12.47 19.53 -6.39
CA THR A 131 -12.26 19.21 -7.80
C THR A 131 -10.85 19.56 -8.29
N ASN A 132 -10.01 18.55 -8.49
CA ASN A 132 -8.82 18.63 -9.34
C ASN A 132 -9.10 17.77 -10.58
N GLU A 133 -9.65 18.39 -11.63
CA GLU A 133 -10.25 17.74 -12.82
C GLU A 133 -9.33 16.71 -13.54
N LEU A 134 -8.02 16.74 -13.29
CA LEU A 134 -7.02 15.82 -13.86
C LEU A 134 -6.59 14.67 -12.92
N SER A 135 -7.16 14.60 -11.74
CA SER A 135 -6.93 13.54 -10.75
C SER A 135 -7.34 12.18 -11.31
N THR A 136 -6.52 11.15 -11.04
CA THR A 136 -6.87 9.77 -11.42
C THR A 136 -8.13 9.29 -10.71
N LYS A 137 -8.41 9.75 -9.48
CA LYS A 137 -9.61 9.35 -8.72
C LYS A 137 -10.88 9.91 -9.36
N GLU A 138 -10.89 11.21 -9.64
CA GLU A 138 -12.03 11.91 -10.24
C GLU A 138 -12.32 11.35 -11.64
N GLN A 139 -11.28 11.18 -12.46
CA GLN A 139 -11.47 10.61 -13.78
C GLN A 139 -12.04 9.19 -13.77
N LEU A 140 -11.65 8.36 -12.79
CA LEU A 140 -12.22 7.02 -12.62
C LEU A 140 -13.67 7.08 -12.13
N LYS A 141 -14.03 8.05 -11.27
CA LYS A 141 -15.42 8.29 -10.83
C LYS A 141 -16.30 8.71 -12.01
N GLU A 142 -15.83 9.64 -12.82
CA GLU A 142 -16.54 10.16 -13.98
C GLU A 142 -16.75 9.07 -15.04
N ASN A 143 -15.68 8.33 -15.37
CA ASN A 143 -15.79 7.21 -16.29
C ASN A 143 -16.70 6.10 -15.75
N ALA A 144 -16.72 5.83 -14.45
CA ALA A 144 -17.60 4.82 -13.87
C ALA A 144 -19.09 5.16 -14.09
N LYS A 145 -19.49 6.43 -13.94
CA LYS A 145 -20.87 6.89 -14.24
C LYS A 145 -21.23 6.67 -15.71
N GLN A 146 -20.31 7.01 -16.63
CA GLN A 146 -20.52 6.84 -18.07
C GLN A 146 -20.57 5.36 -18.51
N LEU A 147 -20.11 4.43 -17.66
CA LEU A 147 -20.07 2.99 -17.92
C LEU A 147 -21.20 2.20 -17.26
N GLU A 148 -22.18 2.85 -16.62
CA GLU A 148 -23.30 2.16 -15.95
C GLU A 148 -24.03 1.18 -16.89
N ASN A 149 -24.29 1.61 -18.13
CA ASN A 149 -25.03 0.83 -19.13
C ASN A 149 -24.19 0.49 -20.38
N ARG A 150 -22.86 0.64 -20.32
CA ARG A 150 -21.99 0.52 -21.50
C ARG A 150 -20.62 -0.09 -21.16
N TYR A 151 -19.93 -0.61 -22.16
CA TYR A 151 -18.58 -1.14 -22.06
C TYR A 151 -17.52 -0.08 -22.40
N VAL A 152 -16.27 -0.31 -21.98
CA VAL A 152 -15.17 0.67 -22.16
C VAL A 152 -14.92 0.95 -23.65
N CYS A 153 -15.00 -0.04 -24.52
CA CYS A 153 -14.84 0.11 -25.96
C CYS A 153 -15.89 1.02 -26.61
N GLU A 154 -17.14 0.99 -26.13
CA GLU A 154 -18.24 1.81 -26.65
C GLU A 154 -17.99 3.28 -26.33
N LEU A 155 -17.69 3.58 -25.07
CA LEU A 155 -17.35 4.94 -24.64
C LEU A 155 -16.07 5.47 -25.34
N GLN A 156 -15.08 4.60 -25.55
CA GLN A 156 -13.89 4.97 -26.30
C GLN A 156 -14.17 5.21 -27.78
N LEU A 157 -15.10 4.47 -28.39
CA LEU A 157 -15.50 4.67 -29.78
C LEU A 157 -16.27 5.98 -29.95
N ASP A 158 -17.18 6.31 -29.03
CA ASP A 158 -17.90 7.59 -29.06
C ASP A 158 -16.92 8.77 -28.97
N ARG A 159 -15.97 8.73 -28.04
CA ARG A 159 -14.90 9.75 -27.95
C ARG A 159 -14.05 9.83 -29.20
N LEU A 160 -13.83 8.72 -29.90
CA LEU A 160 -13.13 8.72 -31.18
C LEU A 160 -13.96 9.42 -32.26
N ASN A 161 -15.27 9.21 -32.30
CA ASN A 161 -16.15 9.79 -33.30
C ASN A 161 -16.43 11.27 -33.04
N GLU A 162 -16.62 11.66 -31.78
CA GLU A 162 -16.98 13.02 -31.37
C GLU A 162 -15.76 13.95 -31.30
N HIS A 163 -14.63 13.45 -30.78
CA HIS A 163 -13.46 14.28 -30.48
C HIS A 163 -12.21 13.89 -31.27
N TYR A 164 -12.29 12.88 -32.15
CA TYR A 164 -11.16 12.34 -32.92
C TYR A 164 -9.96 11.92 -32.04
N LYS A 165 -10.21 11.67 -30.74
CA LYS A 165 -9.17 11.43 -29.74
C LYS A 165 -9.67 10.56 -28.60
N VAL A 166 -9.05 9.39 -28.46
CA VAL A 166 -9.26 8.50 -27.31
C VAL A 166 -8.16 8.61 -26.27
N ARG A 167 -6.96 9.02 -26.67
CA ARG A 167 -5.77 8.94 -25.82
C ARG A 167 -5.61 10.19 -24.97
N GLY A 168 -5.35 10.02 -23.68
CA GLY A 168 -5.12 11.13 -22.77
C GLY A 168 -5.49 10.76 -21.35
N GLU A 169 -5.74 11.79 -20.55
CA GLU A 169 -6.10 11.67 -19.13
C GLU A 169 -7.49 11.07 -18.98
N SER A 170 -8.43 11.42 -19.86
CA SER A 170 -9.79 10.84 -19.91
C SER A 170 -9.82 9.32 -20.12
N ASN A 171 -8.73 8.72 -20.60
CA ASN A 171 -8.63 7.29 -20.92
C ASN A 171 -8.10 6.43 -19.77
N ARG A 172 -8.48 6.78 -18.54
CA ARG A 172 -8.17 6.05 -17.30
C ARG A 172 -9.41 5.29 -16.85
N PHE A 173 -9.37 3.97 -16.94
CA PHE A 173 -10.46 3.08 -16.53
C PHE A 173 -9.97 2.10 -15.48
N LYS A 174 -10.89 1.48 -14.74
CA LYS A 174 -10.51 0.41 -13.83
C LYS A 174 -10.21 -0.86 -14.62
N THR A 175 -9.46 -1.75 -14.00
CA THR A 175 -9.13 -3.06 -14.56
C THR A 175 -10.40 -3.90 -14.66
N GLU A 176 -11.28 -3.81 -13.67
CA GLU A 176 -12.58 -4.51 -13.64
C GLU A 176 -13.46 -4.18 -14.85
N ASP A 177 -13.49 -2.92 -15.29
CA ASP A 177 -14.26 -2.50 -16.46
C ASP A 177 -13.73 -3.16 -17.76
N PHE A 178 -12.40 -3.23 -17.91
CA PHE A 178 -11.78 -3.93 -19.05
C PHE A 178 -11.97 -5.45 -18.97
N VAL A 179 -12.00 -6.03 -17.77
CA VAL A 179 -12.28 -7.46 -17.58
C VAL A 179 -13.73 -7.77 -17.93
N LYS A 180 -14.68 -6.94 -17.51
CA LYS A 180 -16.11 -7.04 -17.87
C LYS A 180 -16.30 -7.01 -19.38
N GLU A 181 -15.68 -6.06 -20.07
CA GLU A 181 -15.69 -5.99 -21.55
C GLU A 181 -15.05 -7.23 -22.18
N ALA A 182 -13.87 -7.63 -21.72
CA ALA A 182 -13.15 -8.77 -22.28
C ALA A 182 -13.96 -10.07 -22.16
N ARG A 183 -14.60 -10.30 -21.01
CA ARG A 183 -15.48 -11.45 -20.79
C ARG A 183 -16.64 -11.44 -21.76
N GLN A 184 -17.34 -10.32 -21.92
CA GLN A 184 -18.44 -10.21 -22.88
C GLN A 184 -18.00 -10.54 -24.30
N ILE A 185 -16.90 -9.93 -24.78
CA ILE A 185 -16.37 -10.22 -26.12
C ILE A 185 -16.07 -11.71 -26.28
N LEU A 186 -15.35 -12.30 -25.33
CA LEU A 186 -14.94 -13.70 -25.40
C LEU A 186 -16.13 -14.67 -25.35
N THR A 187 -17.12 -14.42 -24.51
CA THR A 187 -18.35 -15.22 -24.45
C THR A 187 -19.12 -15.17 -25.76
N THR A 188 -19.24 -13.98 -26.40
CA THR A 188 -19.87 -13.88 -27.72
C THR A 188 -19.07 -14.63 -28.78
N GLN A 189 -17.75 -14.49 -28.76
CA GLN A 189 -16.84 -15.09 -29.74
C GLN A 189 -16.69 -16.61 -29.61
N GLN A 190 -17.02 -17.18 -28.45
CA GLN A 190 -17.04 -18.63 -28.20
C GLN A 190 -17.98 -19.38 -29.16
N ASN A 191 -19.03 -18.73 -29.65
CA ASN A 191 -19.95 -19.32 -30.64
C ASN A 191 -19.37 -19.41 -32.06
N TYR A 192 -18.26 -18.72 -32.34
CA TYR A 192 -17.70 -18.56 -33.70
C TYR A 192 -16.25 -19.04 -33.83
N HIS A 193 -15.59 -19.31 -32.71
CA HIS A 193 -14.21 -19.77 -32.66
C HIS A 193 -14.07 -20.91 -31.67
N ASP A 194 -13.09 -21.78 -31.92
CA ASP A 194 -12.73 -22.89 -31.03
C ASP A 194 -11.94 -22.37 -29.81
N ILE A 195 -12.66 -21.70 -28.91
CA ILE A 195 -12.16 -21.23 -27.61
C ILE A 195 -13.06 -21.80 -26.52
N ASP A 196 -12.45 -22.29 -25.44
CA ASP A 196 -13.15 -22.86 -24.30
C ASP A 196 -13.09 -21.93 -23.08
N ASP A 197 -13.83 -22.28 -22.02
CA ASP A 197 -13.81 -21.50 -20.77
C ASP A 197 -12.39 -21.45 -20.17
N HIS A 198 -11.57 -22.46 -20.43
CA HIS A 198 -10.17 -22.48 -20.03
C HIS A 198 -9.36 -21.36 -20.69
N PHE A 199 -9.50 -21.17 -22.01
CA PHE A 199 -8.91 -20.04 -22.73
C PHE A 199 -9.34 -18.70 -22.16
N ILE A 200 -10.64 -18.55 -21.89
CA ILE A 200 -11.21 -17.31 -21.34
C ILE A 200 -10.57 -16.99 -20.01
N GLU A 201 -10.54 -17.93 -19.06
CA GLU A 201 -9.93 -17.70 -17.75
C GLU A 201 -8.42 -17.45 -17.83
N GLN A 202 -7.69 -18.15 -18.70
CA GLN A 202 -6.26 -17.88 -18.90
C GLN A 202 -6.01 -16.47 -19.44
N TYR A 203 -6.80 -16.01 -20.41
CA TYR A 203 -6.69 -14.67 -20.96
C TYR A 203 -7.05 -13.60 -19.91
N ILE A 204 -8.15 -13.77 -19.18
CA ILE A 204 -8.57 -12.84 -18.13
C ILE A 204 -7.51 -12.78 -17.03
N HIS A 205 -6.98 -13.92 -16.61
CA HIS A 205 -5.87 -13.99 -15.65
C HIS A 205 -4.66 -13.18 -16.14
N LEU A 206 -4.25 -13.32 -17.41
CA LEU A 206 -3.17 -12.51 -17.99
C LEU A 206 -3.51 -11.01 -18.01
N LEU A 207 -4.76 -10.68 -18.31
CA LEU A 207 -5.26 -9.32 -18.39
C LEU A 207 -5.17 -8.63 -17.02
N GLU A 208 -5.71 -9.22 -15.96
CA GLU A 208 -5.81 -8.55 -14.65
C GLU A 208 -4.55 -8.66 -13.80
N THR A 209 -3.85 -9.81 -13.86
CA THR A 209 -2.81 -10.21 -12.91
C THR A 209 -1.60 -9.27 -12.91
N ARG A 210 -1.19 -8.88 -11.72
CA ARG A 210 -0.06 -7.99 -11.46
C ARG A 210 0.59 -8.42 -10.16
N ARG A 211 1.83 -7.98 -9.98
CA ARG A 211 2.56 -8.28 -8.76
C ARG A 211 2.15 -7.35 -7.65
N GLU A 212 1.90 -7.91 -6.48
CA GLU A 212 1.67 -7.14 -5.26
C GLU A 212 2.96 -6.51 -4.74
N TYR A 213 2.82 -5.52 -3.86
CA TYR A 213 3.98 -4.82 -3.31
C TYR A 213 4.88 -5.74 -2.47
N TYR A 214 4.30 -6.73 -1.79
CA TYR A 214 4.97 -7.72 -0.95
C TYR A 214 5.45 -8.97 -1.71
N GLU A 215 5.12 -9.12 -2.99
CA GLU A 215 5.70 -10.17 -3.85
C GLU A 215 7.02 -9.75 -4.50
N GLY A 216 7.18 -8.45 -4.76
CA GLY A 216 8.43 -7.91 -5.26
C GLY A 216 8.76 -8.30 -6.70
N PRO A 217 10.03 -8.14 -7.14
CA PRO A 217 10.50 -8.60 -8.44
C PRO A 217 10.61 -10.14 -8.51
N GLY A 218 10.72 -10.68 -9.72
CA GLY A 218 10.98 -12.13 -9.90
C GLY A 218 12.39 -12.52 -9.46
N LYS A 219 12.61 -13.85 -9.43
CA LYS A 219 13.87 -14.50 -9.03
C LYS A 219 15.10 -13.87 -9.70
N GLY A 220 16.20 -13.76 -8.94
CA GLY A 220 17.48 -13.23 -9.42
C GLY A 220 17.58 -11.70 -9.43
N SER A 221 16.57 -10.99 -8.93
CA SER A 221 16.70 -9.55 -8.72
C SER A 221 17.39 -9.26 -7.39
N GLN A 222 18.50 -8.51 -7.42
CA GLN A 222 19.15 -7.93 -6.22
C GLN A 222 18.25 -7.05 -5.33
N TYR A 223 17.04 -6.71 -5.81
CA TYR A 223 16.04 -5.91 -5.09
C TYR A 223 14.86 -6.75 -4.61
N GLY A 224 14.98 -8.08 -4.64
CA GLY A 224 13.93 -9.03 -4.30
C GLY A 224 14.23 -9.82 -3.04
N TRP A 225 13.28 -10.69 -2.75
CA TRP A 225 13.29 -11.67 -1.66
C TRP A 225 12.84 -13.03 -2.18
N ASP A 226 12.99 -13.25 -3.49
CA ASP A 226 12.67 -14.50 -4.19
C ASP A 226 11.28 -15.10 -3.91
N GLY A 227 10.31 -14.24 -3.54
CA GLY A 227 8.95 -14.65 -3.21
C GLY A 227 8.74 -15.07 -1.74
N ASP A 228 9.78 -15.04 -0.91
CA ASP A 228 9.68 -15.33 0.52
C ASP A 228 9.16 -14.11 1.30
N LEU A 229 7.89 -14.20 1.72
CA LEU A 229 7.21 -13.15 2.47
C LEU A 229 7.83 -12.91 3.85
N LYS A 230 8.34 -13.96 4.50
CA LYS A 230 9.01 -13.84 5.81
C LYS A 230 10.31 -13.07 5.63
N GLN A 231 11.12 -13.46 4.64
CA GLN A 231 12.36 -12.76 4.34
C GLN A 231 12.12 -11.29 3.95
N TRP A 232 11.06 -10.99 3.19
CA TRP A 232 10.67 -9.61 2.89
C TRP A 232 10.43 -8.79 4.16
N TYR A 233 9.66 -9.35 5.10
CA TYR A 233 9.29 -8.66 6.33
C TYR A 233 10.50 -8.47 7.25
N GLU A 234 11.30 -9.53 7.43
CA GLU A 234 12.50 -9.52 8.30
C GLU A 234 13.60 -8.59 7.78
N LYS A 235 13.71 -8.40 6.45
CA LYS A 235 14.64 -7.42 5.86
C LYS A 235 14.28 -5.96 6.16
N LEU A 236 13.02 -5.68 6.47
CA LEU A 236 12.51 -4.31 6.66
C LEU A 236 12.26 -3.98 8.13
N ILE A 237 12.00 -4.99 8.96
CA ILE A 237 11.71 -4.78 10.38
C ILE A 237 12.98 -4.29 11.10
N GLY A 238 12.80 -3.27 11.95
CA GLY A 238 13.89 -2.77 12.79
C GLY A 238 14.27 -3.77 13.89
N ARG A 239 15.39 -3.49 14.55
CA ARG A 239 15.91 -4.30 15.67
C ARG A 239 15.52 -3.74 17.04
N CYS A 240 15.55 -4.59 18.06
CA CYS A 240 15.26 -4.19 19.43
C CYS A 240 16.29 -3.18 19.95
N THR A 241 15.85 -2.22 20.76
CA THR A 241 16.72 -1.16 21.34
C THR A 241 17.77 -1.74 22.30
N TYR A 242 17.38 -2.73 23.12
CA TYR A 242 18.24 -3.33 24.15
C TYR A 242 18.91 -4.64 23.70
N PHE A 243 18.34 -5.30 22.67
CA PHE A 243 18.87 -6.53 22.11
C PHE A 243 19.08 -6.36 20.60
N PRO A 244 20.20 -5.75 20.16
CA PRO A 244 20.44 -5.45 18.75
C PRO A 244 20.51 -6.67 17.83
N GLU A 245 20.62 -7.89 18.37
CA GLU A 245 20.56 -9.12 17.56
C GLU A 245 19.13 -9.59 17.28
N GLU A 246 18.16 -9.09 18.04
CA GLU A 246 16.75 -9.51 17.96
C GLU A 246 15.92 -8.55 17.10
N LEU A 247 15.02 -9.12 16.28
CA LEU A 247 14.03 -8.35 15.54
C LEU A 247 12.99 -7.75 16.51
N ARG A 248 12.42 -6.61 16.14
CA ARG A 248 11.32 -6.02 16.92
C ARG A 248 10.11 -6.95 16.95
N SER A 249 9.41 -6.96 18.09
CA SER A 249 8.09 -7.58 18.16
C SER A 249 7.08 -6.84 17.27
N VAL A 250 6.06 -7.56 16.81
CA VAL A 250 4.92 -6.96 16.11
C VAL A 250 4.20 -6.01 17.07
N LYS A 251 3.90 -4.80 16.59
CA LYS A 251 3.34 -3.70 17.39
C LYS A 251 2.12 -4.09 18.24
N TYR A 252 1.27 -4.97 17.73
CA TYR A 252 0.01 -5.38 18.36
C TYR A 252 0.04 -6.84 18.85
N ALA A 253 1.23 -7.39 19.10
CA ALA A 253 1.34 -8.65 19.82
C ALA A 253 0.74 -8.49 21.23
N TYR A 254 0.12 -9.55 21.76
CA TYR A 254 -0.49 -9.51 23.09
C TYR A 254 0.50 -9.07 24.18
N SER A 255 1.72 -9.63 24.18
CA SER A 255 2.77 -9.25 25.12
C SER A 255 3.24 -7.81 24.96
N ALA A 256 3.21 -7.26 23.73
CA ALA A 256 3.54 -5.86 23.49
C ALA A 256 2.45 -4.92 24.05
N ASP A 257 1.18 -5.24 23.84
CA ASP A 257 0.06 -4.48 24.43
C ASP A 257 0.05 -4.61 25.97
N LEU A 258 0.34 -5.80 26.52
CA LEU A 258 0.46 -5.98 27.97
C LEU A 258 1.64 -5.17 28.55
N PHE A 259 2.80 -5.18 27.89
CA PHE A 259 3.94 -4.33 28.27
C PHE A 259 3.54 -2.85 28.27
N ASN A 260 2.87 -2.39 27.22
CA ASN A 260 2.42 -1.00 27.10
C ASN A 260 1.43 -0.62 28.22
N ALA A 261 0.47 -1.49 28.53
CA ALA A 261 -0.51 -1.25 29.59
C ALA A 261 0.11 -1.27 30.98
N LEU A 262 1.01 -2.21 31.28
CA LEU A 262 1.71 -2.23 32.56
C LEU A 262 2.58 -0.98 32.76
N ASN A 263 3.19 -0.45 31.70
CA ASN A 263 3.88 0.84 31.76
C ASN A 263 2.91 2.00 32.02
N ASP A 264 1.73 2.02 31.40
CA ASP A 264 0.70 3.02 31.72
C ASP A 264 0.38 3.00 33.23
N LEU A 265 0.14 1.80 33.78
CA LEU A 265 -0.24 1.62 35.18
C LEU A 265 0.88 1.95 36.17
N ASN A 266 2.13 1.54 35.89
CA ASN A 266 3.28 1.85 36.75
C ASN A 266 3.61 3.35 36.80
N ASN A 267 3.30 4.08 35.73
CA ASN A 267 3.51 5.53 35.65
C ASN A 267 2.43 6.33 36.37
N LEU A 268 1.29 5.72 36.74
CA LEU A 268 0.27 6.41 37.52
C LEU A 268 0.79 6.76 38.92
N VAL A 269 0.27 7.86 39.45
CA VAL A 269 0.42 8.28 40.85
C VAL A 269 -0.97 8.51 41.39
N ILE A 270 -1.29 7.92 42.54
CA ILE A 270 -2.62 7.92 43.14
C ILE A 270 -2.53 8.63 44.50
N ALA A 271 -3.29 9.70 44.67
CA ALA A 271 -3.40 10.39 45.94
C ALA A 271 -4.37 9.63 46.87
N ARG A 272 -3.83 8.79 47.75
CA ARG A 272 -4.59 8.01 48.76
C ARG A 272 -3.76 7.81 50.02
N ASP A 273 -4.39 7.35 51.10
CA ASP A 273 -3.72 7.07 52.38
C ASP A 273 -2.75 5.88 52.31
N GLU A 274 -2.96 5.00 51.34
CA GLU A 274 -2.13 3.82 51.06
C GLU A 274 -0.93 4.17 50.16
N ASN A 275 -0.37 3.17 49.46
CA ASN A 275 0.72 3.38 48.50
C ASN A 275 0.27 4.25 47.32
N GLU A 276 1.04 5.29 46.99
CA GLU A 276 0.80 6.16 45.82
C GLU A 276 0.95 5.42 44.47
N LYS A 277 1.55 4.23 44.49
CA LYS A 277 1.68 3.34 43.33
C LYS A 277 0.71 2.18 43.41
N LEU A 278 0.34 1.69 42.23
CA LEU A 278 -0.47 0.49 42.09
C LEU A 278 0.34 -0.76 42.45
N GLU A 279 -0.19 -1.53 43.38
CA GLU A 279 0.31 -2.85 43.74
C GLU A 279 0.05 -3.87 42.63
N TYR A 280 0.72 -5.02 42.72
CA TYR A 280 0.58 -6.08 41.72
C TYR A 280 -0.87 -6.52 41.52
N TYR A 281 -1.60 -6.80 42.61
CA TYR A 281 -2.97 -7.31 42.54
C TYR A 281 -3.92 -6.27 41.92
N GLU A 282 -3.70 -4.99 42.19
CA GLU A 282 -4.49 -3.89 41.60
C GLU A 282 -4.27 -3.82 40.10
N LYS A 283 -3.01 -3.90 39.65
CA LYS A 283 -2.69 -3.96 38.22
C LYS A 283 -3.32 -5.17 37.56
N TYR A 284 -3.27 -6.34 38.19
CA TYR A 284 -3.92 -7.55 37.70
C TYR A 284 -5.42 -7.34 37.52
N HIS A 285 -6.12 -6.83 38.54
CA HIS A 285 -7.56 -6.55 38.47
C HIS A 285 -7.92 -5.51 37.41
N ILE A 286 -7.17 -4.41 37.31
CA ILE A 286 -7.37 -3.42 36.25
C ILE A 286 -7.21 -4.04 34.85
N ILE A 287 -6.21 -4.90 34.66
CA ILE A 287 -6.02 -5.59 33.38
C ILE A 287 -7.21 -6.50 33.04
N GLU A 288 -7.64 -7.36 33.98
CA GLU A 288 -8.72 -8.32 33.74
C GLU A 288 -10.11 -7.66 33.63
N ASN A 289 -10.41 -6.69 34.50
CA ASN A 289 -11.75 -6.11 34.66
C ASN A 289 -11.98 -4.86 33.83
N VAL A 290 -10.91 -4.18 33.40
CA VAL A 290 -11.00 -2.98 32.56
C VAL A 290 -10.41 -3.22 31.18
N PHE A 291 -9.09 -3.46 31.09
CA PHE A 291 -8.40 -3.50 29.79
C PHE A 291 -8.86 -4.65 28.89
N LYS A 292 -9.13 -5.82 29.45
CA LYS A 292 -9.70 -6.96 28.71
C LYS A 292 -11.20 -6.85 28.49
N GLN A 293 -11.94 -6.09 29.29
CA GLN A 293 -13.40 -5.94 29.12
C GLN A 293 -13.76 -4.82 28.15
N LYS A 294 -12.93 -3.77 28.06
CA LYS A 294 -13.21 -2.55 27.30
C LYS A 294 -12.11 -2.31 26.28
N LYS A 295 -12.50 -2.19 25.00
CA LYS A 295 -11.54 -1.92 23.91
C LYS A 295 -10.76 -0.62 24.13
N SER A 296 -11.40 0.39 24.70
CA SER A 296 -10.79 1.67 25.05
C SER A 296 -10.99 1.94 26.54
N PRO A 297 -10.02 1.59 27.39
CA PRO A 297 -10.07 1.86 28.83
C PRO A 297 -10.17 3.35 29.11
N THR A 298 -10.97 3.73 30.11
CA THR A 298 -11.12 5.13 30.54
C THR A 298 -10.61 5.33 31.97
N LEU A 299 -10.23 6.57 32.29
CA LEU A 299 -9.81 6.93 33.65
C LEU A 299 -10.87 6.57 34.69
N LYS A 300 -12.14 6.92 34.42
CA LYS A 300 -13.30 6.50 35.22
C LYS A 300 -13.37 5.02 35.54
N GLN A 301 -13.07 4.16 34.56
CA GLN A 301 -13.14 2.70 34.77
C GLN A 301 -12.01 2.22 35.68
N ILE A 302 -10.81 2.78 35.52
CA ILE A 302 -9.65 2.47 36.36
C ILE A 302 -9.88 2.98 37.78
N ALA A 303 -10.35 4.22 37.94
CA ALA A 303 -10.65 4.83 39.23
C ALA A 303 -11.70 4.02 40.02
N LYS A 304 -12.77 3.58 39.34
CA LYS A 304 -13.79 2.71 39.91
C LYS A 304 -13.24 1.35 40.33
N GLU A 305 -12.30 0.77 39.58
CA GLU A 305 -11.73 -0.54 39.90
C GLU A 305 -10.90 -0.53 41.18
N ILE A 306 -10.24 0.60 41.50
CA ILE A 306 -9.41 0.76 42.70
C ILE A 306 -10.07 1.64 43.79
N ASN A 307 -11.36 1.95 43.63
CA ASN A 307 -12.18 2.73 44.58
C ASN A 307 -11.60 4.12 44.96
N VAL A 308 -11.12 4.88 43.96
CA VAL A 308 -10.69 6.29 44.13
C VAL A 308 -11.41 7.22 43.15
N GLU A 309 -11.29 8.53 43.32
CA GLU A 309 -11.84 9.50 42.38
C GLU A 309 -10.89 9.74 41.19
N GLU A 310 -11.44 10.17 40.05
CA GLU A 310 -10.62 10.50 38.87
C GLU A 310 -9.63 11.65 39.13
N SER A 311 -9.94 12.52 40.09
CA SER A 311 -9.08 13.64 40.52
C SER A 311 -7.76 13.17 41.14
N ASP A 312 -7.77 12.00 41.76
CA ASP A 312 -6.70 11.49 42.62
C ASP A 312 -5.61 10.79 41.80
N ILE A 313 -5.94 10.41 40.56
CA ILE A 313 -5.02 9.74 39.65
C ILE A 313 -4.32 10.79 38.77
N LYS A 314 -2.99 10.74 38.74
CA LYS A 314 -2.11 11.54 37.88
C LYS A 314 -1.12 10.65 37.14
N GLY A 315 -0.35 11.22 36.23
CA GLY A 315 0.73 10.50 35.50
C GLY A 315 0.26 9.65 34.30
N TYR A 316 -1.01 9.75 33.90
CA TYR A 316 -1.50 9.10 32.68
C TYR A 316 -1.13 9.88 31.41
N ARG A 317 -1.05 9.19 30.28
CA ARG A 317 -0.88 9.83 28.97
C ARG A 317 -2.14 10.61 28.58
N ILE A 318 -1.95 11.69 27.83
CA ILE A 318 -3.05 12.52 27.32
C ILE A 318 -3.00 12.64 25.80
N THR A 319 -4.18 12.76 25.19
CA THR A 319 -4.32 13.11 23.78
C THR A 319 -4.06 14.61 23.56
N LYS A 320 -3.98 15.05 22.30
CA LYS A 320 -3.89 16.48 21.93
C LYS A 320 -5.02 17.34 22.51
N ASN A 321 -6.18 16.73 22.77
CA ASN A 321 -7.36 17.41 23.32
C ASN A 321 -7.44 17.30 24.85
N GLY A 322 -6.34 16.90 25.53
CA GLY A 322 -6.27 16.76 26.98
C GLY A 322 -7.00 15.54 27.56
N LYS A 323 -7.62 14.69 26.74
CA LYS A 323 -8.32 13.49 27.22
C LYS A 323 -7.34 12.39 27.65
N PRO A 324 -7.57 11.68 28.77
CA PRO A 324 -6.77 10.52 29.17
C PRO A 324 -6.69 9.46 28.07
N GLN A 325 -5.50 8.87 27.90
CA GLN A 325 -5.22 7.84 26.89
C GLN A 325 -4.55 6.63 27.53
N PHE A 326 -5.17 5.47 27.36
CA PHE A 326 -4.66 4.18 27.84
C PHE A 326 -4.47 3.21 26.68
N THR A 327 -3.60 2.23 26.90
CA THR A 327 -3.32 1.16 25.94
C THR A 327 -4.58 0.33 25.65
N SER A 328 -4.74 -0.06 24.39
CA SER A 328 -5.81 -0.95 23.93
C SER A 328 -5.22 -2.30 23.55
N PHE A 329 -5.80 -3.40 24.07
CA PHE A 329 -5.38 -4.76 23.73
C PHE A 329 -5.97 -5.17 22.38
N LYS A 330 -5.38 -4.67 21.29
CA LYS A 330 -5.99 -4.74 19.95
C LYS A 330 -6.24 -6.19 19.53
N LEU A 331 -5.20 -7.02 19.58
CA LEU A 331 -5.30 -8.41 19.15
C LEU A 331 -6.32 -9.20 19.99
N TYR A 332 -6.30 -9.00 21.31
CA TYR A 332 -7.22 -9.67 22.24
C TYR A 332 -8.69 -9.33 21.92
N HIS A 333 -9.01 -8.04 21.77
CA HIS A 333 -10.38 -7.60 21.47
C HIS A 333 -10.83 -8.00 20.07
N ASP A 334 -9.93 -7.95 19.09
CA ASP A 334 -10.23 -8.37 17.72
C ASP A 334 -10.53 -9.88 17.66
N LEU A 335 -9.79 -10.73 18.40
CA LEU A 335 -10.07 -12.16 18.50
C LEU A 335 -11.34 -12.46 19.30
N ASN A 336 -11.52 -11.85 20.48
CA ASN A 336 -12.70 -12.06 21.31
C ASN A 336 -14.00 -11.73 20.57
N LYS A 337 -13.98 -10.68 19.73
CA LYS A 337 -15.14 -10.33 18.89
C LYS A 337 -15.52 -11.45 17.92
N ILE A 338 -14.56 -12.23 17.42
CA ILE A 338 -14.81 -13.35 16.52
C ILE A 338 -15.37 -14.54 17.31
N PHE A 339 -14.79 -14.86 18.48
CA PHE A 339 -15.16 -16.06 19.24
C PHE A 339 -16.44 -15.91 20.07
N LEU A 340 -16.79 -14.71 20.54
CA LEU A 340 -18.04 -14.46 21.28
C LEU A 340 -19.26 -14.32 20.34
N ASP A 341 -19.04 -13.99 19.07
CA ASP A 341 -20.08 -13.91 18.05
C ASP A 341 -20.31 -15.31 17.43
N LYS A 342 -21.07 -16.16 18.15
CA LYS A 342 -21.37 -17.56 17.77
C LYS A 342 -21.91 -17.75 16.34
N LYS A 343 -22.37 -16.69 15.66
CA LYS A 343 -22.82 -16.75 14.25
C LYS A 343 -21.66 -16.88 13.24
N LYS A 344 -20.42 -16.51 13.59
CA LYS A 344 -19.27 -16.57 12.66
C LYS A 344 -18.48 -17.89 12.70
N LEU A 345 -18.60 -18.66 13.77
CA LEU A 345 -17.94 -19.97 13.89
C LEU A 345 -18.64 -21.10 13.11
N ARG A 346 -19.85 -20.87 12.56
CA ARG A 346 -20.60 -21.86 11.76
C ARG A 346 -20.32 -21.80 10.25
N LYS A 347 -19.34 -21.02 9.80
CA LYS A 347 -19.03 -20.83 8.37
C LYS A 347 -17.66 -21.34 7.93
N TYR A 348 -16.98 -22.12 8.77
CA TYR A 348 -15.77 -22.85 8.44
C TYR A 348 -15.92 -24.32 8.78
#